data_AF-I3TKC7-F1
#
_entry.id   AF-I3TKC7-F1
#
_cell.length_a   1.000
_cell.length_b   1.000
_cell.length_c   1.000
_cell.angle_alpha   90.00
_cell.angle_beta   90.00
_cell.angle_gamma   90.00
#
_symmetry.space_group_name_H-M   'P 1'
#
loop_
_entity.id
_entity.type
_entity.pdbx_description
1 polymer ?
#
loop_
_entity_poly.entity_id
_entity_poly.type
_entity_poly.pdbx_seq_one_letter_code
_entity_poly.pdbx_strand_id
1 'polypeptide(L)'
;MILGLAGDVWGAPLTLERMLGWIMAPVAWAMGMSWPEALAAGPLLGTKVVINELVAYLQFTADPSAFSPRARVILTYALGSFANIGSLGIMIGGMVAMVPERRTDIVRLAPLSLVSGTIATCMTGAVVGLVVW
;
A
#
# COMPACT_ATOMS: atom_id res chain seq x y z
N MET A 1 18.80 -3.03 9.63
CA MET A 1 17.53 -3.79 9.66
C MET A 1 17.88 -5.25 9.45
N ILE A 2 17.35 -6.20 10.25
CA ILE A 2 17.73 -7.63 10.22
C ILE A 2 17.65 -8.23 8.81
N LEU A 3 16.70 -7.79 7.97
CA LEU A 3 16.57 -8.22 6.57
C LEU A 3 17.74 -7.81 5.67
N GLY A 4 18.43 -6.71 5.97
CA GLY A 4 19.63 -6.28 5.24
C GLY A 4 20.83 -7.21 5.45
N LEU A 5 20.79 -8.08 6.48
CA LEU A 5 21.80 -9.13 6.67
C LEU A 5 21.68 -10.26 5.64
N ALA A 6 20.53 -10.38 4.97
CA ALA A 6 20.33 -11.36 3.89
C ALA A 6 21.01 -10.94 2.56
N GLY A 7 21.63 -9.76 2.52
CA GLY A 7 22.29 -9.21 1.35
C GLY A 7 21.33 -8.49 0.39
N ASP A 8 21.91 -7.97 -0.69
CA ASP A 8 21.17 -7.26 -1.72
C ASP A 8 20.45 -8.24 -2.65
N VAL A 9 19.17 -7.96 -2.89
CA VAL A 9 18.36 -8.65 -3.89
C VAL A 9 18.10 -7.67 -5.03
N TRP A 10 18.60 -8.02 -6.22
CA TRP A 10 18.55 -7.19 -7.43
C TRP A 10 19.13 -5.77 -7.22
N GLY A 11 20.32 -5.71 -6.61
CA GLY A 11 21.10 -4.47 -6.50
C GLY A 11 20.64 -3.50 -5.41
N ALA A 12 19.76 -3.93 -4.50
CA ALA A 12 19.33 -3.12 -3.36
C ALA A 12 19.02 -4.00 -2.13
N PRO A 13 19.05 -3.42 -0.92
CA PRO A 13 18.82 -4.17 0.33
C PRO A 13 17.37 -4.62 0.45
N LEU A 14 17.16 -5.81 1.03
CA LEU A 14 15.83 -6.36 1.24
C LEU A 14 15.09 -5.61 2.36
N THR A 15 13.87 -5.14 2.07
CA THR A 15 12.98 -4.50 3.04
C THR A 15 11.55 -5.04 2.90
N LEU A 16 10.72 -4.87 3.93
CA LEU A 16 9.32 -5.34 3.90
C LEU A 16 8.50 -4.61 2.83
N GLU A 17 8.75 -3.32 2.64
CA GLU A 17 8.12 -2.49 1.62
C GLU A 17 8.45 -3.01 0.21
N ARG A 18 9.70 -3.41 -0.03
CA ARG A 18 10.11 -4.01 -1.33
C ARG A 18 9.48 -5.38 -1.54
N MET A 19 9.43 -6.21 -0.50
CA MET A 19 8.79 -7.53 -0.59
C MET A 19 7.31 -7.42 -0.92
N LEU A 20 6.57 -6.56 -0.20
CA LEU A 20 5.18 -6.25 -0.56
C LEU A 20 5.09 -5.55 -1.91
N GLY A 21 6.08 -4.74 -2.28
CA GLY A 21 6.13 -4.07 -3.56
C GLY A 21 6.15 -5.03 -4.75
N TRP A 22 6.83 -6.17 -4.64
CA TRP A 22 6.79 -7.21 -5.67
C TRP A 22 5.40 -7.85 -5.81
N ILE A 23 4.66 -7.97 -4.71
CA ILE A 23 3.27 -8.47 -4.72
C ILE A 23 2.32 -7.40 -5.29
N MET A 24 2.59 -6.13 -4.99
CA MET A 24 1.76 -5.01 -5.42
C MET A 24 2.03 -4.54 -6.85
N ALA A 25 3.18 -4.86 -7.44
CA ALA A 25 3.47 -4.48 -8.83
C ALA A 25 2.47 -5.10 -9.84
N PRO A 26 2.13 -6.41 -9.79
CA PRO A 26 1.04 -6.96 -10.61
C PRO A 26 -0.31 -6.28 -10.37
N VAL A 27 -0.60 -5.86 -9.13
CA VAL A 27 -1.83 -5.14 -8.80
C VAL A 27 -1.82 -3.73 -9.42
N ALA A 28 -0.69 -3.03 -9.36
CA ALA A 28 -0.50 -1.72 -9.99
C ALA A 28 -0.64 -1.78 -11.51
N TRP A 29 -0.11 -2.84 -12.12
CA TRP A 29 -0.31 -3.11 -13.53
C TRP A 29 -1.80 -3.36 -13.84
N ALA A 30 -2.49 -4.16 -13.03
CA ALA A 30 -3.93 -4.40 -13.17
C ALA A 30 -4.79 -3.13 -12.96
N MET A 31 -4.29 -2.12 -12.24
CA MET A 31 -4.94 -0.80 -12.12
C MET A 31 -4.80 0.06 -13.41
N GLY A 32 -4.05 -0.38 -14.42
CA GLY A 32 -3.94 0.27 -15.72
C GLY A 32 -2.63 1.03 -15.96
N MET A 33 -1.59 0.79 -15.17
CA MET A 33 -0.25 1.36 -15.38
C MET A 33 0.57 0.53 -16.37
N SER A 34 1.56 1.13 -17.04
CA SER A 34 2.56 0.36 -17.78
C SER A 34 3.39 -0.51 -16.83
N TRP A 35 4.00 -1.59 -17.33
CA TRP A 35 4.79 -2.48 -16.47
C TRP A 35 5.97 -1.78 -15.75
N PRO A 36 6.76 -0.90 -16.39
CA PRO A 36 7.81 -0.16 -15.69
C PRO A 36 7.27 0.74 -14.57
N GLU A 37 6.14 1.42 -14.82
CA GLU A 37 5.48 2.24 -13.79
C GLU A 37 4.92 1.37 -12.66
N ALA A 38 4.38 0.19 -12.98
CA ALA A 38 3.87 -0.75 -12.00
C ALA A 38 4.98 -1.27 -11.07
N LEU A 39 6.18 -1.52 -11.60
CA LEU A 39 7.37 -1.88 -10.81
C LEU A 39 7.81 -0.74 -9.89
N ALA A 40 7.72 0.52 -10.34
CA ALA A 40 8.02 1.69 -9.52
C ALA A 40 6.91 1.98 -8.47
N ALA A 41 5.65 1.72 -8.82
CA ALA A 41 4.49 1.88 -7.97
C ALA A 41 4.40 0.85 -6.84
N GLY A 42 4.83 -0.38 -7.10
CA GLY A 42 4.78 -1.49 -6.15
C GLY A 42 5.36 -1.12 -4.78
N PRO A 43 6.63 -0.68 -4.69
CA PRO A 43 7.23 -0.24 -3.43
C PRO A 43 6.45 0.87 -2.71
N LEU A 44 5.83 1.81 -3.43
CA LEU A 44 4.99 2.85 -2.80
C LEU A 44 3.75 2.25 -2.13
N LEU A 45 3.08 1.31 -2.80
CA LEU A 45 1.95 0.56 -2.24
C LEU A 45 2.39 -0.33 -1.06
N GLY A 46 3.61 -0.89 -1.13
CA GLY A 46 4.24 -1.61 -0.03
C GLY A 46 4.49 -0.71 1.18
N THR A 47 5.14 0.44 0.99
CA THR A 47 5.38 1.46 2.02
C THR A 47 4.07 1.88 2.68
N LYS A 48 3.03 2.10 1.87
CA LYS A 48 1.69 2.46 2.36
C LYS A 48 1.19 1.43 3.39
N VAL A 49 1.24 0.14 3.07
CA VAL A 49 0.70 -0.93 3.93
C VAL A 49 1.57 -1.16 5.17
N VAL A 50 2.89 -1.17 5.01
CA VAL A 50 3.84 -1.46 6.11
C VAL A 50 3.97 -0.27 7.06
N ILE A 51 4.13 0.93 6.51
CA ILE A 51 4.44 2.15 7.26
C ILE A 51 3.19 3.02 7.38
N ASN A 52 2.81 3.71 6.30
CA ASN A 52 1.56 4.47 6.14
C ASN A 52 1.55 5.20 4.79
N GLU A 53 0.38 5.70 4.42
CA GLU A 53 0.13 6.49 3.22
C GLU A 53 0.87 7.83 3.18
N LEU A 54 1.11 8.49 4.32
CA LEU A 54 1.83 9.77 4.35
C LEU A 54 3.28 9.61 3.85
N VAL A 55 4.01 8.61 4.36
CA VAL A 55 5.37 8.31 3.90
C VAL A 55 5.37 7.87 2.44
N ALA A 56 4.37 7.09 2.03
CA ALA A 56 4.21 6.71 0.63
C ALA A 56 3.97 7.93 -0.29
N TYR A 57 3.18 8.91 0.13
CA TYR A 57 2.99 10.16 -0.60
C TYR A 57 4.27 10.99 -0.68
N LEU A 58 5.03 11.10 0.41
CA LEU A 58 6.32 11.79 0.39
C LEU A 58 7.28 11.17 -0.64
N GLN A 59 7.38 9.84 -0.66
CA GLN A 59 8.16 9.09 -1.65
C GLN A 59 7.62 9.29 -3.07
N PHE A 60 6.30 9.24 -3.26
CA PHE A 60 5.65 9.45 -4.55
C PHE A 60 5.92 10.84 -5.13
N THR A 61 5.98 11.87 -4.28
CA THR A 61 6.23 13.26 -4.72
C THR A 61 7.70 13.61 -4.87
N ALA A 62 8.63 12.74 -4.45
CA ALA A 62 10.05 13.03 -4.47
C ALA A 62 10.63 13.17 -5.88
N ASP A 63 10.10 12.40 -6.84
CA ASP A 63 10.43 12.53 -8.26
C ASP A 63 9.14 12.68 -9.09
N PRO A 64 8.77 13.92 -9.47
CA PRO A 64 7.60 14.18 -10.29
C PRO A 64 7.63 13.56 -11.69
N SER A 65 8.81 13.14 -12.18
CA SER A 65 9.02 12.60 -13.52
C SER A 65 8.98 11.07 -13.59
N ALA A 66 8.96 10.39 -12.44
CA ALA A 66 8.97 8.93 -12.35
C ALA A 66 7.73 8.24 -12.93
N PHE A 67 6.62 8.97 -13.06
CA PHE A 67 5.32 8.43 -13.49
C PHE A 67 4.68 9.34 -14.55
N SER A 68 4.02 8.72 -15.53
CA SER A 68 3.20 9.46 -16.50
C SER A 68 2.06 10.22 -15.81
N PRO A 69 1.50 11.27 -16.43
CA PRO A 69 0.35 11.99 -15.89
C PRO A 69 -0.80 11.06 -15.50
N ARG A 70 -1.11 10.05 -16.33
CA ARG A 70 -2.14 9.05 -16.05
C ARG A 70 -1.82 8.21 -14.82
N ALA A 71 -0.61 7.64 -14.75
CA ALA A 71 -0.19 6.80 -13.61
C ALA A 71 -0.17 7.60 -12.31
N ARG A 72 0.18 8.89 -12.36
CA ARG A 72 0.11 9.79 -11.20
C ARG A 72 -1.31 9.92 -10.66
N VAL A 73 -2.30 10.14 -11.52
CA VAL A 73 -3.71 10.21 -11.07
C VAL A 73 -4.13 8.88 -10.44
N ILE A 74 -3.84 7.75 -11.08
CA ILE A 74 -4.16 6.42 -10.54
C ILE A 74 -3.54 6.23 -9.15
N LEU A 75 -2.24 6.53 -9.00
CA LEU A 75 -1.52 6.41 -7.74
C LEU A 75 -2.05 7.33 -6.65
N THR A 76 -2.43 8.57 -6.99
CA THR A 76 -3.03 9.50 -6.03
C THR A 76 -4.24 8.89 -5.35
N TYR A 77 -5.10 8.18 -6.09
CA TYR A 77 -6.27 7.51 -5.51
C TYR A 77 -5.91 6.16 -4.86
N ALA A 78 -5.03 5.37 -5.46
CA ALA A 78 -4.62 4.07 -4.92
C ALA A 78 -3.89 4.19 -3.57
N LEU A 79 -3.21 5.31 -3.31
CA LEU A 79 -2.54 5.58 -2.04
C LEU A 79 -3.49 6.13 -0.97
N GLY A 80 -4.64 6.68 -1.36
CA GLY A 80 -5.55 7.45 -0.49
C GLY A 80 -6.39 6.63 0.48
N SER A 81 -5.75 5.94 1.44
CA SER A 81 -6.45 5.23 2.52
C SER A 81 -5.55 4.99 3.72
N PHE A 82 -6.15 4.81 4.90
CA PHE A 82 -5.48 4.40 6.14
C PHE A 82 -5.38 2.87 6.31
N ALA A 83 -5.37 2.12 5.22
CA ALA A 83 -5.16 0.67 5.24
C ALA A 83 -3.67 0.36 5.43
N ASN A 84 -3.20 0.48 6.68
CA ASN A 84 -1.82 0.18 7.08
C ASN A 84 -1.79 -0.43 8.49
N ILE A 85 -0.64 -1.04 8.87
CA ILE A 85 -0.49 -1.75 10.15
C ILE A 85 -0.65 -0.80 11.36
N GLY A 86 -0.20 0.45 11.25
CA GLY A 86 -0.32 1.44 12.33
C GLY A 86 -1.78 1.82 12.61
N SER A 87 -2.52 2.17 11.56
CA SER A 87 -3.96 2.48 11.63
C SER A 87 -4.79 1.30 12.09
N LEU A 88 -4.37 0.06 11.75
CA LEU A 88 -5.00 -1.15 12.28
C LEU A 88 -4.90 -1.21 13.81
N GLY A 89 -3.72 -0.90 14.38
CA GLY A 89 -3.53 -0.82 15.83
C GLY A 89 -4.42 0.23 16.50
N ILE A 90 -4.55 1.40 15.88
CA ILE A 90 -5.45 2.48 16.35
C ILE A 90 -6.90 1.99 16.39
N MET A 91 -7.36 1.35 15.31
CA MET A 91 -8.73 0.83 15.21
C MET A 91 -9.01 -0.29 16.21
N ILE A 92 -8.08 -1.22 16.41
CA ILE A 92 -8.22 -2.26 17.45
C ILE A 92 -8.34 -1.61 18.83
N GLY A 93 -7.44 -0.68 19.16
CA GLY A 93 -7.45 0.01 20.46
C GLY A 93 -8.76 0.75 20.71
N GLY A 94 -9.23 1.52 19.73
CA GLY A 94 -10.51 2.25 19.83
C GLY A 94 -11.71 1.32 19.95
N MET A 95 -11.83 0.31 19.09
CA MET A 95 -12.97 -0.60 19.08
C MET A 95 -13.05 -1.47 20.34
N VAL A 96 -11.90 -1.95 20.85
CA VAL A 96 -11.85 -2.74 22.08
C VAL A 96 -12.20 -1.87 23.30
N ALA A 97 -11.81 -0.60 23.31
CA ALA A 97 -12.19 0.32 24.38
C ALA A 97 -13.71 0.64 24.37
N MET A 98 -14.32 0.72 23.18
CA MET A 98 -15.75 0.99 23.03
C MET A 98 -16.62 -0.24 23.33
N VAL A 99 -16.18 -1.44 22.92
CA VAL A 99 -16.96 -2.69 23.02
C VAL A 99 -16.06 -3.85 23.48
N PRO A 100 -15.65 -3.87 24.76
CA PRO A 100 -14.65 -4.81 25.28
C PRO A 100 -15.07 -6.28 25.16
N GLU A 101 -16.37 -6.58 25.25
CA GLU A 101 -16.93 -7.92 25.11
C GLU A 101 -16.76 -8.52 23.70
N ARG A 102 -16.49 -7.69 22.68
CA ARG A 102 -16.23 -8.12 21.28
C ARG A 102 -14.75 -8.16 20.92
N ARG A 103 -13.84 -8.02 21.89
CA ARG A 103 -12.39 -8.00 21.67
C ARG A 103 -11.89 -9.14 20.77
N THR A 104 -12.36 -10.36 21.02
CA THR A 104 -11.94 -11.55 20.27
C THR A 104 -12.29 -11.43 18.79
N ASP A 105 -13.49 -10.93 18.47
CA ASP A 105 -13.92 -10.73 17.07
C ASP A 105 -13.10 -9.63 16.40
N ILE A 106 -12.89 -8.50 17.08
CA ILE A 106 -12.12 -7.35 16.57
C ILE A 106 -10.70 -7.78 16.19
N VAL A 107 -9.99 -8.45 17.11
CA VAL A 107 -8.62 -8.91 16.87
C VAL A 107 -8.57 -9.98 15.79
N ARG A 108 -9.57 -10.87 15.73
CA ARG A 108 -9.63 -11.92 14.70
C ARG A 108 -9.84 -11.36 13.29
N LEU A 109 -10.65 -10.30 13.15
CA LEU A 109 -10.95 -9.68 11.86
C LEU A 109 -9.91 -8.66 11.41
N ALA A 110 -9.06 -8.18 12.31
CA ALA A 110 -8.08 -7.12 12.03
C ALA A 110 -7.16 -7.39 10.81
N PRO A 111 -6.54 -8.57 10.64
CA PRO A 111 -5.72 -8.81 9.45
C PRO A 111 -6.53 -8.81 8.15
N LEU A 112 -7.76 -9.35 8.20
CA LEU A 112 -8.67 -9.37 7.05
C LEU A 112 -9.15 -7.96 6.69
N SER A 113 -9.39 -7.10 7.69
CA SER A 113 -9.80 -5.72 7.43
C SER A 113 -8.70 -4.94 6.72
N LEU A 114 -7.43 -5.13 7.08
CA LEU A 114 -6.29 -4.52 6.39
C LEU A 114 -6.21 -4.94 4.92
N VAL A 115 -6.34 -6.24 4.63
CA VAL A 115 -6.34 -6.76 3.26
C VAL A 115 -7.53 -6.21 2.47
N SER A 116 -8.74 -6.25 3.04
CA SER A 116 -9.94 -5.74 2.38
C SER A 116 -9.88 -4.24 2.10
N GLY A 117 -9.35 -3.43 3.03
CA GLY A 117 -9.15 -1.99 2.83
C GLY A 117 -8.11 -1.68 1.77
N THR A 118 -7.04 -2.48 1.69
CA THR A 118 -6.03 -2.37 0.63
C THR A 118 -6.65 -2.66 -0.74
N ILE A 119 -7.39 -3.77 -0.86
CA ILE A 119 -8.10 -4.13 -2.09
C ILE A 119 -9.10 -3.05 -2.48
N ALA A 120 -9.90 -2.55 -1.54
CA ALA A 120 -10.89 -1.49 -1.80
C ALA A 120 -10.22 -0.23 -2.38
N THR A 121 -9.06 0.15 -1.86
CA THR A 121 -8.34 1.34 -2.36
C THR A 121 -7.71 1.08 -3.73
N CYS A 122 -7.17 -0.12 -3.96
CA CYS A 122 -6.68 -0.52 -5.29
C CYS A 122 -7.82 -0.54 -6.33
N MET A 123 -9.03 -0.96 -5.93
CA MET A 123 -10.21 -0.89 -6.79
C MET A 123 -10.57 0.55 -7.15
N THR A 124 -10.48 1.50 -6.22
CA THR A 124 -10.63 2.92 -6.54
C THR A 124 -9.59 3.38 -7.58
N GLY A 125 -8.33 2.98 -7.41
CA GLY A 125 -7.27 3.23 -8.39
C GLY A 125 -7.59 2.63 -9.77
N ALA A 126 -8.07 1.39 -9.82
CA ALA A 126 -8.46 0.73 -11.07
C ALA A 126 -9.63 1.44 -11.77
N VAL A 127 -10.64 1.87 -11.01
CA VAL A 127 -11.77 2.65 -11.57
C VAL A 127 -11.27 3.97 -12.15
N VAL A 128 -10.38 4.68 -11.46
CA VAL A 128 -9.73 5.88 -11.98
C VAL A 128 -8.95 5.58 -13.25
N GLY A 129 -8.20 4.47 -13.27
CA GLY A 129 -7.45 4.01 -14.44
C GLY A 129 -8.33 3.68 -15.65
N LEU A 130 -9.60 3.32 -15.46
CA LEU A 130 -10.58 3.13 -16.54
C LEU A 130 -11.13 4.46 -17.08
N VAL A 131 -11.31 5.45 -16.21
CA VAL A 131 -11.98 6.71 -16.57
C VAL A 131 -11.01 7.75 -17.15
N VAL A 132 -9.74 7.71 -16.73
CA VAL A 132 -8.71 8.67 -17.15
C VAL A 132 -7.93 8.10 -18.34
N TRP A 133 -7.84 8.88 -19.42
CA TRP A 133 -7.19 8.51 -20.68
C TRP A 133 -5.80 9.10 -20.82
#